data_AF-A0A9D3NS13-F1
#
_entry.id   AF-A0A9D3NS13-F1
#
_cell.length_a   1.000
_cell.length_b   1.000
_cell.length_c   1.000
_cell.angle_alpha   90.00
_cell.angle_beta   90.00
_cell.angle_gamma   90.00
#
_symmetry.space_group_name_H-M   'P 1'
#
loop_
_entity.id
_entity.type
_entity.pdbx_description
1 polymer ?
#
loop_
_entity_poly.entity_id
_entity_poly.type
_entity_poly.pdbx_seq_one_letter_code
_entity_poly.pdbx_strand_id
1 'polypeptide(L)'
;MLPLASPCDDLGSCLVRIMLFLLGGIFLLHVGTVILLLAATIENAWWTNGFMNTDIWVRWYWHDGQWNQTALPSTYPEDYLQAVQACSILACVFSGIGLFVFLAQLFTLPKGKRFILSGVFQLLACLFIMIAASIYTDIFHKNEKGFYGPSFVIAWVAFALTFISCVIYFILRKKTT
;
A
#
# COMPACT_ATOMS: atom_id res chain seq x y z
N MET A 1 37.91 38.04 -16.51
CA MET A 1 37.84 36.63 -16.93
C MET A 1 36.68 35.99 -16.17
N LEU A 2 35.54 35.80 -16.83
CA LEU A 2 34.43 35.00 -16.27
C LEU A 2 34.81 33.52 -16.42
N PRO A 3 34.70 32.68 -15.38
CA PRO A 3 34.89 31.25 -15.55
C PRO A 3 33.68 30.71 -16.33
N LEU A 4 33.92 30.23 -17.56
CA LEU A 4 32.97 29.42 -18.29
C LEU A 4 32.82 28.09 -17.53
N ALA A 5 31.67 27.90 -16.88
CA ALA A 5 31.30 26.60 -16.33
C ALA A 5 31.33 25.57 -17.47
N SER A 6 31.98 24.42 -17.24
CA SER A 6 32.06 23.39 -18.26
C SER A 6 30.67 22.75 -18.43
N PRO A 7 30.24 22.37 -19.65
CA PRO A 7 28.96 21.69 -19.86
C PRO A 7 28.78 20.40 -19.03
N CYS A 8 29.88 19.82 -18.54
CA CYS A 8 29.89 18.63 -17.70
C CYS A 8 29.42 18.92 -16.25
N ASP A 9 29.68 20.12 -15.74
CA ASP A 9 29.27 20.54 -14.38
C ASP A 9 27.75 20.79 -14.30
N ASP A 10 27.16 21.32 -15.37
CA ASP A 10 25.72 21.57 -15.46
C ASP A 10 24.94 20.27 -15.66
N LEU A 11 25.45 19.34 -16.49
CA LEU A 11 24.83 18.02 -16.68
C LEU A 11 24.94 17.14 -15.43
N GLY A 12 26.09 17.11 -14.76
CA GLY A 12 26.28 16.37 -13.52
C GLY A 12 25.40 16.87 -12.39
N SER A 13 25.31 18.19 -12.20
CA SER A 13 24.47 18.80 -11.16
C SER A 13 22.96 18.62 -11.45
N CYS A 14 22.54 18.69 -12.71
CA CYS A 14 21.17 18.41 -13.14
C CYS A 14 20.78 16.94 -12.85
N LEU A 15 21.66 15.98 -13.18
CA LEU A 15 21.43 14.56 -12.92
C LEU A 15 21.31 14.23 -11.43
N VAL A 16 22.13 14.85 -10.58
CA VAL A 16 22.08 14.67 -9.12
C VAL A 16 20.76 15.19 -8.54
N ARG A 17 20.28 16.35 -9.01
CA ARG A 17 18.98 16.91 -8.60
C ARG A 17 17.83 15.96 -8.95
N ILE A 18 17.80 15.45 -10.19
CA ILE A 18 16.77 14.50 -10.64
C ILE A 18 16.75 13.25 -9.76
N MET A 19 17.92 12.72 -9.40
CA MET A 19 18.01 11.54 -8.54
C MET A 19 17.50 11.79 -7.12
N LEU A 20 17.72 12.98 -6.56
CA LEU A 20 17.19 13.34 -5.24
C LEU A 20 15.66 13.39 -5.25
N PHE A 21 15.05 14.00 -6.27
CA PHE A 21 13.60 14.04 -6.41
C PHE A 21 13.00 12.64 -6.61
N LEU A 22 13.64 11.78 -7.41
CA LEU A 22 13.20 10.39 -7.59
C LEU A 22 13.25 9.60 -6.27
N LEU A 23 14.33 9.78 -5.50
CA LEU A 23 14.52 9.07 -4.23
C LEU A 23 13.55 9.56 -3.15
N GLY A 24 13.29 10.87 -3.09
CA GLY A 24 12.23 11.42 -2.24
C GLY A 24 10.85 10.94 -2.67
N GLY A 25 10.58 10.91 -3.98
CA GLY A 25 9.32 10.45 -4.54
C GLY A 25 9.01 8.99 -4.22
N ILE A 26 9.98 8.08 -4.36
CA ILE A 26 9.78 6.67 -4.00
C ILE A 26 9.60 6.47 -2.49
N PHE A 27 10.30 7.26 -1.67
CA PHE A 27 10.09 7.23 -0.22
C PHE A 27 8.67 7.64 0.15
N LEU A 28 8.20 8.78 -0.36
CA LEU A 28 6.85 9.27 -0.14
C LEU A 28 5.79 8.30 -0.68
N LEU A 29 6.04 7.71 -1.86
CA LEU A 29 5.17 6.69 -2.43
C LEU A 29 5.06 5.47 -1.51
N HIS A 30 6.17 4.96 -0.97
CA HIS A 30 6.17 3.82 -0.06
C HIS A 30 5.44 4.15 1.25
N VAL A 31 5.72 5.30 1.87
CA VAL A 31 4.99 5.78 3.06
C VAL A 31 3.49 5.88 2.75
N GLY A 32 3.12 6.45 1.61
CA GLY A 32 1.73 6.54 1.15
C GLY A 32 1.08 5.16 1.02
N THR A 33 1.78 4.18 0.46
CA THR A 33 1.24 2.80 0.38
C THR A 33 1.02 2.17 1.76
N VAL A 34 1.91 2.40 2.73
CA VAL A 34 1.72 1.91 4.11
C VAL A 34 0.46 2.53 4.72
N ILE A 35 0.29 3.84 4.57
CA ILE A 35 -0.89 4.55 5.08
C ILE A 35 -2.18 4.04 4.43
N LEU A 36 -2.18 3.85 3.11
CA LEU A 36 -3.36 3.34 2.40
C LEU A 36 -3.68 1.89 2.79
N LEU A 37 -2.68 1.03 2.99
CA LEU A 37 -2.89 -0.35 3.46
C LEU A 37 -3.47 -0.37 4.89
N LEU A 38 -2.97 0.49 5.78
CA LEU A 38 -3.51 0.63 7.13
C LEU A 38 -4.94 1.19 7.10
N ALA A 39 -5.21 2.22 6.30
CA ALA A 39 -6.54 2.78 6.12
C ALA A 39 -7.51 1.72 5.59
N ALA A 40 -7.11 0.98 4.54
CA ALA A 40 -7.91 -0.15 4.06
C ALA A 40 -8.16 -1.17 5.17
N THR A 41 -7.19 -1.47 6.03
CA THR A 41 -7.36 -2.52 7.05
C THR A 41 -8.21 -2.07 8.25
N ILE A 42 -8.20 -0.79 8.60
CA ILE A 42 -8.80 -0.27 9.85
C ILE A 42 -10.14 0.44 9.62
N GLU A 43 -10.33 1.11 8.48
CA GLU A 43 -11.53 1.91 8.21
C GLU A 43 -12.77 1.02 8.05
N ASN A 44 -13.89 1.48 8.61
CA ASN A 44 -15.07 0.66 8.86
C ASN A 44 -15.99 0.42 7.64
N ALA A 45 -15.51 0.69 6.42
CA ALA A 45 -16.33 0.83 5.22
C ALA A 45 -15.78 0.08 3.99
N TRP A 46 -15.61 -1.25 4.11
CA TRP A 46 -15.38 -2.12 2.95
C TRP A 46 -16.65 -2.36 2.15
N TRP A 47 -17.77 -2.47 2.84
CA TRP A 47 -19.09 -2.55 2.25
C TRP A 47 -20.04 -1.62 2.96
N THR A 48 -20.85 -0.91 2.20
CA THR A 48 -21.78 0.08 2.74
C THR A 48 -23.17 -0.11 2.18
N ASN A 49 -24.13 0.20 3.03
CA ASN A 49 -25.54 0.38 2.74
C ASN A 49 -25.98 1.59 3.57
N GLY A 50 -27.01 2.33 3.16
CA GLY A 50 -27.35 3.64 3.76
C GLY A 50 -27.52 3.65 5.29
N PHE A 51 -27.71 2.48 5.92
CA PHE A 51 -27.83 2.29 7.37
C PHE A 51 -26.86 1.26 7.94
N MET A 52 -25.88 0.78 7.17
CA MET A 52 -24.98 -0.29 7.58
C MET A 52 -23.61 -0.14 6.91
N ASN A 53 -22.54 -0.15 7.70
CA ASN A 53 -21.17 -0.21 7.22
C ASN A 53 -20.51 -1.48 7.73
N THR A 54 -19.79 -2.18 6.87
CA THR A 54 -19.09 -3.42 7.21
C THR A 54 -17.63 -3.26 6.83
N ASP A 55 -16.75 -3.60 7.76
CA ASP A 55 -15.33 -3.78 7.51
C ASP A 55 -14.96 -5.25 7.61
N ILE A 56 -13.66 -5.54 7.55
CA ILE A 56 -13.14 -6.91 7.60
C ILE A 56 -13.17 -7.50 9.01
N TRP A 57 -13.50 -6.74 10.06
CA TRP A 57 -13.52 -7.15 11.46
C TRP A 57 -14.93 -7.20 12.05
N VAL A 58 -15.74 -6.16 11.79
CA VAL A 58 -17.03 -5.93 12.44
C VAL A 58 -18.03 -5.27 11.50
N ARG A 59 -19.30 -5.23 11.92
CA ARG A 59 -20.38 -4.58 11.21
C ARG A 59 -21.06 -3.53 12.09
N TRP A 60 -21.28 -2.37 11.51
CA TRP A 60 -21.92 -1.21 12.14
C TRP A 60 -23.31 -1.00 11.55
N TYR A 61 -24.30 -0.81 12.41
CA TYR A 61 -25.67 -0.48 12.03
C TYR A 61 -26.07 0.87 12.59
N TRP A 62 -26.76 1.66 11.79
CA TRP A 62 -27.39 2.90 12.23
C TRP A 62 -28.81 2.60 12.71
N HIS A 63 -29.05 2.73 14.01
CA HIS A 63 -30.34 2.50 14.64
C HIS A 63 -30.59 3.54 15.73
N ASP A 64 -31.80 4.10 15.80
CA ASP A 64 -32.21 5.12 16.81
C ASP A 64 -31.23 6.29 17.00
N GLY A 65 -30.62 6.77 15.91
CA GLY A 65 -29.69 7.92 15.95
C GLY A 65 -28.31 7.59 16.50
N GLN A 66 -27.96 6.30 16.66
CA GLN A 66 -26.65 5.85 17.12
C GLN A 66 -26.08 4.75 16.21
N TRP A 67 -24.74 4.69 16.14
CA TRP A 67 -24.03 3.59 15.50
C TRP A 67 -23.83 2.47 16.51
N ASN A 68 -24.40 1.29 16.24
CA ASN A 68 -24.19 0.11 17.06
C ASN A 68 -23.24 -0.86 16.36
N GLN A 69 -22.22 -1.32 17.09
CA GLN A 69 -21.25 -2.30 16.61
C GLN A 69 -21.79 -3.71 16.86
N THR A 70 -21.68 -4.56 15.85
CA THR A 70 -22.06 -5.97 15.89
C THR A 70 -20.96 -6.83 15.29
N ALA A 71 -20.92 -8.10 15.65
CA ALA A 71 -20.05 -9.06 14.98
C ALA A 71 -20.45 -9.22 13.51
N LEU A 72 -19.52 -9.69 12.69
CA LEU A 72 -19.82 -10.05 11.30
C LEU A 72 -20.88 -11.16 11.25
N PRO A 73 -21.74 -11.20 10.21
CA PRO A 73 -22.80 -12.19 10.11
C PRO A 73 -22.24 -13.61 10.19
N SER A 74 -22.89 -14.49 10.95
CA SER A 74 -22.50 -15.91 11.04
C SER A 74 -22.69 -16.67 9.72
N THR A 75 -23.34 -16.06 8.73
CA THR A 75 -23.46 -16.57 7.36
C THR A 75 -22.18 -16.38 6.54
N TYR A 76 -21.23 -15.58 7.02
CA TYR A 76 -19.96 -15.35 6.34
C TYR A 76 -19.09 -16.60 6.45
N PRO A 77 -18.53 -17.11 5.33
CA PRO A 77 -17.61 -18.22 5.37
C PRO A 77 -16.36 -17.87 6.19
N GLU A 78 -16.20 -18.50 7.35
CA GLU A 78 -15.17 -18.14 8.33
C GLU A 78 -13.76 -18.27 7.76
N ASP A 79 -13.47 -19.35 7.04
CA ASP A 79 -12.15 -19.62 6.45
C ASP A 79 -11.71 -18.50 5.48
N TYR A 80 -12.64 -18.02 4.64
CA TYR A 80 -12.36 -16.94 3.70
C TYR A 80 -12.23 -15.59 4.42
N LEU A 81 -13.01 -15.36 5.47
CA LEU A 81 -12.92 -14.14 6.25
C LEU A 81 -11.57 -14.04 6.97
N GLN A 82 -11.15 -15.12 7.62
CA GLN A 82 -9.82 -15.21 8.25
C GLN A 82 -8.70 -15.02 7.21
N ALA A 83 -8.86 -15.58 6.00
CA ALA A 83 -7.90 -15.36 4.91
C ALA A 83 -7.80 -13.88 4.52
N VAL A 84 -8.92 -13.17 4.35
CA VAL A 84 -8.93 -11.73 4.05
C VAL A 84 -8.24 -10.94 5.17
N GLN A 85 -8.59 -11.21 6.43
CA GLN A 85 -8.01 -10.54 7.60
C GLN A 85 -6.49 -10.76 7.70
N ALA A 86 -6.05 -12.02 7.60
CA ALA A 86 -4.64 -12.37 7.65
C ALA A 86 -3.85 -11.74 6.49
N CYS A 87 -4.40 -11.76 5.27
CA CYS A 87 -3.77 -11.16 4.11
C CYS A 87 -3.66 -9.62 4.26
N SER A 88 -4.69 -8.94 4.75
CA SER A 88 -4.65 -7.50 5.01
C SER A 88 -3.58 -7.11 6.04
N ILE A 89 -3.46 -7.87 7.14
CA ILE A 89 -2.38 -7.67 8.13
C ILE A 89 -1.01 -7.93 7.51
N LEU A 90 -0.83 -9.05 6.81
CA LEU A 90 0.44 -9.40 6.16
C LEU A 90 0.88 -8.34 5.16
N ALA A 91 -0.06 -7.75 4.40
CA ALA A 91 0.23 -6.66 3.49
C ALA A 91 0.81 -5.44 4.23
N CYS A 92 0.19 -5.04 5.35
CA CYS A 92 0.67 -3.94 6.19
C CYS A 92 2.07 -4.24 6.77
N VAL A 93 2.27 -5.45 7.31
CA VAL A 93 3.53 -5.87 7.92
C VAL A 93 4.66 -5.90 6.89
N PHE A 94 4.45 -6.53 5.73
CA PHE A 94 5.49 -6.60 4.69
C PHE A 94 5.81 -5.23 4.10
N SER A 95 4.82 -4.35 3.88
CA SER A 95 5.10 -2.98 3.43
C SER A 95 5.86 -2.19 4.50
N GLY A 96 5.49 -2.31 5.78
CA GLY A 96 6.23 -1.69 6.88
C GLY A 96 7.68 -2.16 6.99
N ILE A 97 7.93 -3.48 6.94
CA ILE A 97 9.28 -4.04 6.91
C ILE A 97 10.04 -3.56 5.67
N GLY A 98 9.38 -3.55 4.51
CA GLY A 98 9.94 -3.03 3.26
C GLY A 98 10.42 -1.59 3.40
N LEU A 99 9.65 -0.73 4.07
CA LEU A 99 10.01 0.66 4.32
C LEU A 99 11.25 0.78 5.22
N PHE A 100 11.32 0.01 6.31
CA PHE A 100 12.50 -0.02 7.17
C PHE A 100 13.75 -0.54 6.44
N VAL A 101 13.59 -1.59 5.63
CA VAL A 101 14.66 -2.12 4.79
C VAL A 101 15.10 -1.08 3.77
N PHE A 102 14.19 -0.35 3.14
CA PHE A 102 14.52 0.73 2.22
C PHE A 102 15.37 1.82 2.90
N LEU A 103 14.96 2.25 4.09
CA LEU A 103 15.71 3.22 4.89
C LEU A 103 17.11 2.69 5.26
N ALA A 104 17.23 1.43 5.67
CA ALA A 104 18.52 0.80 5.92
C ALA A 104 19.39 0.75 4.65
N GLN A 105 18.81 0.36 3.51
CA GLN A 105 19.50 0.33 2.22
C GLN A 105 19.93 1.73 1.73
N LEU A 106 19.23 2.78 2.13
CA LEU A 106 19.62 4.16 1.81
C LEU A 106 21.01 4.48 2.35
N PHE A 107 21.27 4.11 3.61
CA PHE A 107 22.52 4.39 4.32
C PHE A 107 23.59 3.30 4.14
N THR A 108 23.21 2.02 4.14
CA THR A 108 24.17 0.90 4.17
C THR A 108 24.59 0.43 2.78
N LEU A 109 23.74 0.58 1.75
CA LEU A 109 24.00 -0.05 0.45
C LEU A 109 25.10 0.71 -0.34
N PRO A 110 26.12 0.03 -0.89
CA PRO A 110 27.13 0.68 -1.73
C PRO A 110 26.52 1.39 -2.94
N LYS A 111 27.13 2.50 -3.35
CA LYS A 111 26.77 3.19 -4.61
C LYS A 111 26.81 2.16 -5.75
N GLY A 112 25.80 2.16 -6.61
CA GLY A 112 25.68 1.24 -7.76
C GLY A 112 24.72 0.07 -7.56
N LYS A 113 24.19 -0.20 -6.36
CA LYS A 113 23.27 -1.33 -6.10
C LYS A 113 21.80 -0.93 -6.14
N ARG A 114 20.91 -1.90 -6.40
CA ARG A 114 19.45 -1.74 -6.47
C ARG A 114 18.80 -2.04 -5.12
N PHE A 115 17.63 -1.46 -4.86
CA PHE A 115 16.83 -1.66 -3.65
C PHE A 115 16.00 -2.96 -3.71
N ILE A 116 16.61 -4.07 -4.13
CA ILE A 116 15.88 -5.32 -4.43
C ILE A 116 15.14 -5.86 -3.20
N LEU A 117 15.79 -5.87 -2.04
CA LEU A 117 15.18 -6.42 -0.83
C LEU A 117 13.90 -5.65 -0.42
N SER A 118 13.94 -4.31 -0.45
CA SER A 118 12.73 -3.49 -0.26
C SER A 118 11.66 -3.80 -1.31
N GLY A 119 12.06 -3.96 -2.59
CA GLY A 119 11.15 -4.31 -3.66
C GLY A 119 10.47 -5.66 -3.46
N VAL A 120 11.17 -6.67 -2.95
CA VAL A 120 10.60 -8.00 -2.64
C VAL A 120 9.54 -7.90 -1.56
N PHE A 121 9.80 -7.18 -0.47
CA PHE A 121 8.80 -6.97 0.58
C PHE A 121 7.59 -6.19 0.08
N GLN A 122 7.81 -5.19 -0.77
CA GLN A 122 6.72 -4.43 -1.39
C GLN A 122 5.90 -5.28 -2.38
N LEU A 123 6.53 -6.22 -3.09
CA LEU A 123 5.85 -7.19 -3.93
C LEU A 123 4.99 -8.15 -3.11
N LEU A 124 5.50 -8.63 -1.97
CA LEU A 124 4.72 -9.46 -1.05
C LEU A 124 3.50 -8.70 -0.53
N ALA A 125 3.68 -7.44 -0.12
CA ALA A 125 2.57 -6.60 0.31
C ALA A 125 1.50 -6.44 -0.78
N CYS A 126 1.95 -6.17 -2.02
CA CYS A 126 1.10 -6.10 -3.21
C CYS A 126 0.31 -7.40 -3.45
N LEU A 127 0.95 -8.56 -3.30
CA LEU A 127 0.31 -9.86 -3.48
C LEU A 127 -0.79 -10.08 -2.42
N PHE A 128 -0.48 -9.85 -1.14
CA PHE A 128 -1.42 -10.12 -0.06
C PHE A 128 -2.66 -9.21 -0.11
N ILE A 129 -2.51 -7.90 -0.39
CA ILE A 129 -3.68 -7.02 -0.51
C ILE A 129 -4.55 -7.38 -1.71
N MET A 130 -3.94 -7.81 -2.82
CA MET A 130 -4.67 -8.26 -4.01
C MET A 130 -5.48 -9.54 -3.71
N ILE A 131 -4.89 -10.50 -2.99
CA ILE A 131 -5.59 -11.71 -2.54
C ILE A 131 -6.76 -11.34 -1.62
N ALA A 132 -6.53 -10.48 -0.61
CA ALA A 132 -7.57 -10.03 0.31
C ALA A 132 -8.75 -9.38 -0.42
N ALA A 133 -8.47 -8.42 -1.30
CA ALA A 133 -9.50 -7.72 -2.06
C ALA A 133 -10.25 -8.65 -3.02
N SER A 134 -9.54 -9.57 -3.70
CA SER A 134 -10.15 -10.50 -4.66
C SER A 134 -11.06 -11.53 -3.98
N ILE A 135 -10.61 -12.13 -2.87
CA ILE A 135 -11.45 -13.02 -2.06
C ILE A 135 -12.66 -12.25 -1.55
N TYR A 136 -12.46 -11.00 -1.10
CA TYR A 136 -13.56 -10.20 -0.58
C TYR A 136 -14.66 -9.98 -1.65
N THR A 137 -14.25 -9.66 -2.88
CA THR A 137 -15.14 -9.42 -4.02
C THR A 137 -15.92 -10.65 -4.43
N ASP A 138 -15.28 -11.82 -4.45
CA ASP A 138 -15.94 -13.04 -4.89
C ASP A 138 -16.80 -13.66 -3.79
N ILE A 139 -16.36 -13.69 -2.54
CA ILE A 139 -17.03 -14.50 -1.52
C ILE A 139 -18.18 -13.76 -0.84
N PHE A 140 -18.01 -12.48 -0.52
CA PHE A 140 -18.95 -11.75 0.34
C PHE A 140 -19.94 -10.90 -0.46
N HIS A 141 -21.05 -10.56 0.20
CA HIS A 141 -22.07 -9.62 -0.30
C HIS A 141 -22.76 -9.96 -1.63
N LYS A 142 -22.58 -11.16 -2.19
CA LYS A 142 -23.27 -11.62 -3.42
C LYS A 142 -24.80 -11.50 -3.38
N ASN A 143 -25.40 -11.66 -2.20
CA ASN A 143 -26.85 -11.62 -1.98
C ASN A 143 -27.30 -10.45 -1.09
N GLU A 144 -26.40 -9.50 -0.78
CA GLU A 144 -26.70 -8.35 0.05
C GLU A 144 -26.86 -7.10 -0.82
N LYS A 145 -27.83 -6.23 -0.48
CA LYS A 145 -27.95 -4.92 -1.12
C LYS A 145 -26.95 -3.95 -0.50
N GLY A 146 -26.20 -3.27 -1.34
CA GLY A 146 -25.18 -2.30 -0.93
C GLY A 146 -24.16 -2.08 -2.03
N PHE A 147 -23.07 -1.40 -1.68
CA PHE A 147 -21.98 -1.07 -2.59
C PHE A 147 -20.64 -1.26 -1.88
N TYR A 148 -19.59 -1.47 -2.67
CA TYR A 148 -18.24 -1.42 -2.16
C TYR A 148 -17.92 -0.02 -1.63
N GLY A 149 -17.48 0.03 -0.38
CA GLY A 149 -17.22 1.27 0.31
C GLY A 149 -15.83 1.85 0.05
N PRO A 150 -15.53 3.03 0.60
CA PRO A 150 -14.25 3.72 0.39
C PRO A 150 -13.03 2.89 0.79
N SER A 151 -13.08 2.12 1.88
CA SER A 151 -11.93 1.32 2.34
C SER A 151 -11.56 0.22 1.34
N PHE A 152 -12.55 -0.37 0.68
CA PHE A 152 -12.33 -1.37 -0.36
C PHE A 152 -11.71 -0.74 -1.62
N VAL A 153 -12.14 0.46 -2.01
CA VAL A 153 -11.51 1.20 -3.12
C VAL A 153 -10.06 1.56 -2.76
N ILE A 154 -9.81 1.98 -1.53
CA ILE A 154 -8.46 2.26 -1.02
C ILE A 154 -7.58 1.00 -1.11
N ALA A 155 -8.10 -0.20 -0.85
CA ALA A 155 -7.35 -1.45 -1.00
C ALA A 155 -6.86 -1.68 -2.44
N TRP A 156 -7.71 -1.44 -3.45
CA TRP A 156 -7.31 -1.55 -4.86
C TRP A 156 -6.33 -0.45 -5.30
N VAL A 157 -6.50 0.77 -4.79
CA VAL A 157 -5.53 1.86 -5.01
C VAL A 157 -4.18 1.50 -4.37
N ALA A 158 -4.19 0.95 -3.16
CA ALA A 158 -3.00 0.47 -2.47
C ALA A 158 -2.31 -0.66 -3.26
N PHE A 159 -3.06 -1.61 -3.81
CA PHE A 159 -2.54 -2.61 -4.74
C PHE A 159 -1.80 -1.98 -5.93
N ALA A 160 -2.44 -1.05 -6.65
CA ALA A 160 -1.82 -0.42 -7.82
C ALA A 160 -0.53 0.35 -7.45
N LEU A 161 -0.56 1.10 -6.35
CA LEU A 161 0.60 1.89 -5.90
C LEU A 161 1.74 1.02 -5.34
N THR A 162 1.42 -0.06 -4.62
CA THR A 162 2.43 -1.03 -4.16
C THR A 162 3.09 -1.75 -5.33
N PHE A 163 2.32 -2.12 -6.37
CA PHE A 163 2.86 -2.69 -7.60
C PHE A 163 3.81 -1.73 -8.32
N ILE A 164 3.38 -0.47 -8.54
CA ILE A 164 4.22 0.57 -9.15
C ILE A 164 5.49 0.77 -8.31
N SER A 165 5.36 0.89 -6.99
CA SER A 165 6.49 1.04 -6.06
C SER A 165 7.50 -0.11 -6.18
N CYS A 166 7.03 -1.36 -6.22
CA CYS A 166 7.86 -2.54 -6.44
C CYS A 166 8.63 -2.48 -7.76
N VAL A 167 7.95 -2.14 -8.87
CA VAL A 167 8.58 -2.02 -10.19
C VAL A 167 9.69 -0.97 -10.16
N ILE A 168 9.43 0.19 -9.54
CA ILE A 168 10.43 1.24 -9.39
C ILE A 168 11.63 0.74 -8.55
N TYR A 169 11.40 -0.02 -7.47
CA TYR A 169 12.49 -0.60 -6.66
C TYR A 169 13.40 -1.55 -7.44
N PHE A 170 12.85 -2.31 -8.39
CA PHE A 170 13.63 -3.23 -9.23
C PHE A 170 14.36 -2.55 -10.38
N ILE A 171 13.82 -1.44 -10.90
CA ILE A 171 14.42 -0.68 -12.00
C ILE A 171 15.49 0.30 -11.46
N LEU A 172 15.22 1.01 -10.37
CA LEU A 172 16.12 2.02 -9.84
C LEU A 172 17.42 1.42 -9.33
N ARG A 173 18.53 1.87 -9.93
CA ARG A 173 19.89 1.62 -9.48
C ARG A 173 20.39 2.86 -8.76
N LYS A 174 20.96 2.73 -7.56
CA LYS A 174 21.68 3.81 -6.87
C LYS A 174 22.82 4.25 -7.78
N LYS A 175 22.70 5.34 -8.57
CA LYS A 175 23.84 5.83 -9.35
C LYS A 175 24.80 6.60 -8.44
N THR A 176 26.07 6.61 -8.85
CA THR A 176 27.14 7.38 -8.24
C THR A 176 26.80 8.87 -8.31
N THR A 177 26.57 9.50 -7.15
CA THR A 177 27.03 10.88 -6.95
C THR A 177 28.54 10.92 -6.99
#